data_AF-A0A267F3Q9-F1
#
_entry.id   AF-A0A267F3Q9-F1
#
_cell.length_a   1.000
_cell.length_b   1.000
_cell.length_c   1.000
_cell.angle_alpha   90.00
_cell.angle_beta   90.00
_cell.angle_gamma   90.00
#
_symmetry.space_group_name_H-M   'P 1'
#
loop_
_entity.id
_entity.type
_entity.pdbx_description
1 polymer ?
#
loop_
_entity_poly.entity_id
_entity_poly.type
_entity_poly.pdbx_seq_one_letter_code
_entity_poly.pdbx_strand_id
1 'polypeptide(L)'
;DSELSHQLHSALEQSGFTESRAALQSAAADVLQQILRSRLDDNPFFVVGSYSEGWGNNLTTLDGRTDANSDIDVMHLISGREYHQKSLCECDGASEQHELVNGHIQCSGFASNPAHATPGCPLRPALDNVDACRLCRYPPITPLLPNRVSNIPHPVLEALQKVLTSASSPCHVVHAASPDRGGEELRVSTSFLENRMLRSLTTLQGQLFVTLKYLVKKVICHKNGLNSYHVKTIAFRMVAETPVEQWKKENLVSLTRQSLQMLLDCVEKSREQDRQTPDTPDRSRGRIMNHFFLSDAAIYLKGADKERADQHLDGIMSTLRTGIDRLPQLLQQFIGSLRPVSDSGTFYFHPFQILPDLRPMSLTKSSALEYYQIYDVVRECLVRLSRSDCSQRSQESLTELIARLPDCTLSAREALRALACLKFGYRETAERVVSSCLGHSVSRGIAWSREKSATEATVEFVMRHLSSRDSAWKFCFEFDQRPKLEFLTGALRECFPLRLSSRADHFYMNFDALLWALRLELRTDREACAQDWIRDVAEREDSDEQEVLVAALNSSNLEQILEIVKKLKMMRADLLSWLKARLLEKWSDRT
;
A
#
# COMPACT_ATOMS: atom_id res chain seq x y z
N ASP A 1 -13.13 31.86 -0.76
CA ASP A 1 -11.97 31.02 -0.39
C ASP A 1 -12.00 30.56 1.05
N SER A 2 -12.02 31.44 2.06
CA SER A 2 -12.01 31.02 3.49
C SER A 2 -13.06 29.95 3.86
N GLU A 3 -14.34 30.19 3.54
CA GLU A 3 -15.42 29.21 3.80
C GLU A 3 -15.17 27.84 3.16
N LEU A 4 -14.75 27.83 1.89
CA LEU A 4 -14.40 26.61 1.17
C LEU A 4 -13.18 25.92 1.80
N SER A 5 -12.20 26.68 2.31
CA SER A 5 -11.06 26.12 3.03
C SER A 5 -11.50 25.40 4.30
N HIS A 6 -12.45 25.97 5.05
CA HIS A 6 -13.03 25.32 6.22
C HIS A 6 -13.77 24.02 5.87
N GLN A 7 -14.59 24.05 4.82
CA GLN A 7 -15.31 22.86 4.34
C GLN A 7 -14.34 21.75 3.89
N LEU A 8 -13.33 22.11 3.10
CA LEU A 8 -12.31 21.17 2.63
C LEU A 8 -11.51 20.57 3.78
N HIS A 9 -11.02 21.41 4.71
CA HIS A 9 -10.30 20.97 5.89
C HIS A 9 -11.13 20.01 6.74
N SER A 10 -12.40 20.34 7.00
CA SER A 10 -13.30 19.50 7.79
C SER A 10 -13.58 18.16 7.11
N ALA A 11 -13.83 18.14 5.80
CA ALA A 11 -14.08 16.90 5.07
C ALA A 11 -12.83 16.00 5.04
N LEU A 12 -11.64 16.58 4.85
CA LEU A 12 -10.37 15.86 4.90
C LEU A 12 -10.09 15.28 6.28
N GLU A 13 -10.30 16.06 7.34
CA GLU A 13 -10.14 15.61 8.73
C GLU A 13 -11.13 14.47 9.07
N GLN A 14 -12.40 14.61 8.68
CA GLN A 14 -13.40 13.54 8.85
C GLN A 14 -13.05 12.27 8.09
N SER A 15 -12.36 12.40 6.95
CA SER A 15 -11.87 11.28 6.14
C SER A 15 -10.51 10.75 6.63
N GLY A 16 -10.04 11.23 7.78
CA GLY A 16 -8.85 10.73 8.46
C GLY A 16 -7.53 11.32 7.97
N PHE A 17 -7.53 12.31 7.08
CA PHE A 17 -6.32 13.01 6.61
C PHE A 17 -5.79 13.96 7.69
N THR A 18 -5.20 13.36 8.74
CA THR A 18 -4.58 14.01 9.88
C THR A 18 -3.17 13.45 10.09
N GLU A 19 -2.28 14.25 10.68
CA GLU A 19 -0.91 13.82 10.98
C GLU A 19 -0.86 12.57 11.85
N SER A 20 -1.82 12.42 12.78
CA SER A 20 -1.93 11.25 13.65
C SER A 20 -2.16 9.95 12.86
N ARG A 21 -3.10 9.95 11.92
CA ARG A 21 -3.37 8.77 11.07
C ARG A 21 -2.28 8.54 10.03
N ALA A 22 -1.65 9.60 9.52
CA ALA A 22 -0.50 9.47 8.63
C ALA A 22 0.71 8.86 9.34
N ALA A 23 0.93 9.21 10.62
CA ALA A 23 1.94 8.57 11.45
C ALA A 23 1.62 7.08 11.68
N LEU A 24 0.35 6.72 11.92
CA LEU A 24 -0.05 5.31 12.04
C LEU A 24 0.15 4.52 10.74
N GLN A 25 -0.19 5.10 9.59
CA GLN A 25 0.10 4.52 8.27
C GLN A 25 1.60 4.29 8.09
N SER A 26 2.43 5.26 8.49
CA SER A 26 3.88 5.18 8.41
C SER A 26 4.44 4.06 9.30
N ALA A 27 3.94 3.95 10.53
CA ALA A 27 4.31 2.87 11.45
C ALA A 27 3.86 1.50 10.94
N ALA A 28 2.68 1.39 10.34
CA ALA A 28 2.20 0.15 9.72
C ALA A 28 3.10 -0.28 8.55
N ALA A 29 3.55 0.67 7.72
CA ALA A 29 4.50 0.38 6.64
C ALA A 29 5.87 -0.05 7.17
N ASP A 30 6.36 0.56 8.25
CA ASP A 30 7.61 0.16 8.90
C ASP A 30 7.50 -1.26 9.51
N VAL A 31 6.34 -1.61 10.08
CA VAL A 31 6.04 -2.98 10.53
C VAL A 31 6.01 -3.96 9.36
N LEU A 32 5.37 -3.61 8.24
CA LEU A 32 5.36 -4.45 7.04
C LEU A 32 6.79 -4.72 6.54
N GLN A 33 7.65 -3.70 6.53
CA GLN A 33 9.06 -3.84 6.20
C GLN A 33 9.80 -4.74 7.18
N GLN A 34 9.57 -4.60 8.49
CA GLN A 34 10.20 -5.45 9.51
C GLN A 34 9.78 -6.91 9.38
N ILE A 35 8.50 -7.18 9.12
CA ILE A 35 8.00 -8.54 8.86
C ILE A 35 8.68 -9.12 7.62
N LEU A 36 8.75 -8.34 6.52
CA LEU A 36 9.37 -8.78 5.27
C LEU A 36 10.86 -9.13 5.45
N ARG A 37 11.64 -8.25 6.08
CA ARG A 37 13.08 -8.46 6.30
C ARG A 37 13.37 -9.64 7.21
N SER A 38 12.69 -9.70 8.35
CA SER A 38 12.90 -10.78 9.32
C SER A 38 12.52 -12.14 8.73
N ARG A 39 11.51 -12.17 7.84
CA ARG A 39 11.10 -13.39 7.17
C ARG A 39 12.12 -13.88 6.15
N LEU A 40 12.72 -12.97 5.38
CA LEU A 40 13.68 -13.32 4.32
C LEU A 40 15.11 -13.50 4.84
N ASP A 41 15.36 -13.26 6.13
CA ASP A 41 16.71 -13.14 6.73
C ASP A 41 17.60 -12.16 5.94
N ASP A 42 16.96 -11.15 5.37
CA ASP A 42 17.55 -10.30 4.34
C ASP A 42 17.15 -8.84 4.58
N ASN A 43 18.17 -7.99 4.79
CA ASN A 43 18.00 -6.56 5.03
C ASN A 43 17.89 -5.61 3.79
N PRO A 44 17.90 -6.06 2.51
CA PRO A 44 17.89 -5.17 1.35
C PRO A 44 16.49 -4.74 0.92
N PHE A 45 15.42 -5.24 1.53
CA PHE A 45 14.05 -4.87 1.15
C PHE A 45 13.55 -3.65 1.91
N PHE A 46 13.05 -2.64 1.22
CA PHE A 46 12.50 -1.43 1.83
C PHE A 46 11.12 -1.14 1.27
N VAL A 47 10.15 -0.89 2.14
CA VAL A 47 8.82 -0.43 1.70
C VAL A 47 8.92 1.07 1.50
N VAL A 48 8.71 1.53 0.26
CA VAL A 48 8.89 2.92 -0.15
C VAL A 48 7.62 3.47 -0.81
N GLY A 49 7.67 4.70 -1.31
CA GLY A 49 6.56 5.33 -2.01
C GLY A 49 5.36 5.62 -1.12
N SER A 50 4.20 5.91 -1.73
CA SER A 50 3.09 6.57 -1.04
C SER A 50 2.47 5.74 0.09
N TYR A 51 2.58 4.41 0.07
CA TYR A 51 2.14 3.57 1.20
C TYR A 51 2.99 3.82 2.45
N SER A 52 4.31 3.96 2.28
CA SER A 52 5.26 4.20 3.37
C SER A 52 5.32 5.64 3.86
N GLU A 53 4.95 6.58 3.00
CA GLU A 53 5.04 8.03 3.24
C GLU A 53 3.95 8.57 4.20
N GLY A 54 2.97 7.74 4.55
CA GLY A 54 1.86 8.11 5.42
C GLY A 54 0.72 8.87 4.73
N TRP A 55 0.96 9.43 3.54
CA TRP A 55 0.01 10.29 2.83
C TRP A 55 -0.26 9.83 1.39
N GLY A 56 -1.53 9.92 0.98
CA GLY A 56 -1.91 9.85 -0.43
C GLY A 56 -1.81 8.49 -1.10
N ASN A 57 -1.63 7.38 -0.37
CA ASN A 57 -1.84 6.03 -0.90
C ASN A 57 -3.32 5.76 -1.19
N ASN A 58 -4.20 6.39 -0.43
CA ASN A 58 -5.63 6.47 -0.69
C ASN A 58 -6.06 7.95 -0.67
N LEU A 59 -6.81 8.37 -1.69
CA LEU A 59 -7.23 9.76 -1.88
C LEU A 59 -8.64 10.04 -1.38
N THR A 60 -9.41 9.02 -1.00
CA THR A 60 -10.78 9.20 -0.47
C THR A 60 -10.82 9.15 1.04
N THR A 61 -9.99 8.31 1.66
CA THR A 61 -9.94 8.09 3.12
C THR A 61 -8.55 7.62 3.54
N LEU A 62 -8.08 8.03 4.71
CA LEU A 62 -6.85 7.50 5.31
C LEU A 62 -7.19 6.54 6.46
N ASP A 63 -7.42 5.28 6.12
CA ASP A 63 -7.83 4.23 7.06
C ASP A 63 -6.98 2.95 6.99
N GLY A 64 -5.80 3.02 6.35
CA GLY A 64 -4.90 1.88 6.21
C GLY A 64 -5.08 1.06 4.93
N ARG A 65 -6.20 1.23 4.22
CA ARG A 65 -6.46 0.55 2.93
C ARG A 65 -5.82 1.31 1.77
N THR A 66 -5.25 0.57 0.83
CA THR A 66 -4.72 1.09 -0.43
C THR A 66 -5.84 1.29 -1.46
N ASP A 67 -5.85 2.44 -2.16
CA ASP A 67 -6.82 2.68 -3.24
C ASP A 67 -6.56 1.73 -4.42
N ALA A 68 -7.60 1.39 -5.17
CA ALA A 68 -7.53 0.43 -6.29
C ALA A 68 -6.60 0.88 -7.44
N ASN A 69 -6.28 2.18 -7.50
CA ASN A 69 -5.34 2.76 -8.48
C ASN A 69 -4.00 3.15 -7.84
N SER A 70 -3.68 2.57 -6.69
CA SER A 70 -2.44 2.75 -5.96
C SER A 70 -1.79 1.39 -5.72
N ASP A 71 -0.49 1.44 -5.50
CA ASP A 71 0.43 0.35 -5.34
C ASP A 71 1.16 0.45 -3.99
N ILE A 72 1.84 -0.63 -3.62
CA ILE A 72 2.89 -0.63 -2.61
C ILE A 72 4.22 -0.83 -3.33
N ASP A 73 5.09 0.17 -3.25
CA ASP A 73 6.43 0.11 -3.80
C ASP A 73 7.37 -0.61 -2.83
N VAL A 74 8.14 -1.57 -3.33
CA VAL A 74 9.16 -2.28 -2.55
C VAL A 74 10.49 -2.18 -3.28
N MET A 75 11.45 -1.51 -2.66
CA MET A 75 12.80 -1.43 -3.17
C MET A 75 13.61 -2.65 -2.70
N HIS A 76 14.30 -3.32 -3.62
CA HIS A 76 15.28 -4.36 -3.34
C HIS A 76 16.69 -3.83 -3.64
N LEU A 77 17.52 -3.71 -2.59
CA LEU A 77 18.89 -3.24 -2.69
C LEU A 77 19.83 -4.41 -3.06
N ILE A 78 20.23 -4.49 -4.31
CA ILE A 78 21.09 -5.55 -4.84
C ILE A 78 22.43 -5.56 -4.08
N SER A 79 22.77 -6.73 -3.54
CA SER A 79 24.03 -6.95 -2.84
C SER A 79 25.23 -7.04 -3.80
N GLY A 80 26.41 -6.63 -3.33
CA GLY A 80 27.69 -6.92 -3.99
C GLY A 80 28.21 -5.89 -4.99
N ARG A 81 27.41 -4.90 -5.41
CA ARG A 81 27.87 -3.78 -6.26
C ARG A 81 27.57 -2.44 -5.60
N GLU A 82 28.62 -1.67 -5.34
CA GLU A 82 28.54 -0.28 -4.88
C GLU A 82 29.08 0.64 -5.97
N TYR A 83 28.36 1.74 -6.23
CA TYR A 83 28.77 2.76 -7.17
C TYR A 83 29.46 3.90 -6.44
N HIS A 84 30.52 4.41 -7.06
CA HIS A 84 31.33 5.49 -6.53
C HIS A 84 31.26 6.70 -7.45
N GLN A 85 30.88 7.85 -6.90
CA GLN A 85 30.81 9.08 -7.68
C GLN A 85 32.19 9.74 -7.78
N LYS A 86 32.59 10.08 -9.00
CA LYS A 86 33.81 10.85 -9.29
C LYS A 86 33.78 12.18 -8.53
N SER A 87 34.90 12.55 -7.93
CA SER A 87 35.12 13.79 -7.14
C SER A 87 34.40 13.91 -5.77
N LEU A 88 33.48 13.01 -5.44
CA LEU A 88 32.84 12.96 -4.11
C LEU A 88 33.19 11.70 -3.32
N CYS A 89 33.55 10.60 -3.98
CA CYS A 89 33.89 9.36 -3.31
C CYS A 89 35.16 9.51 -2.43
N GLU A 90 35.07 9.02 -1.19
CA GLU A 90 36.17 8.96 -0.21
C GLU A 90 36.53 7.51 0.16
N CYS A 91 36.06 6.52 -0.60
CA CYS A 91 36.30 5.11 -0.34
C CYS A 91 37.70 4.70 -0.83
N ASP A 92 38.48 4.07 0.05
CA ASP A 92 39.78 3.52 -0.32
C ASP A 92 39.63 2.39 -1.33
N GLY A 93 40.37 2.45 -2.44
CA GLY A 93 40.41 1.37 -3.44
C GLY A 93 39.21 1.32 -4.40
N ALA A 94 38.41 2.38 -4.51
CA ALA A 94 37.35 2.49 -5.53
C ALA A 94 37.97 2.48 -6.95
N SER A 95 37.96 1.30 -7.59
CA SER A 95 38.60 1.06 -8.89
C SER A 95 37.85 1.69 -10.06
N GLU A 96 36.52 1.81 -9.94
CA GLU A 96 35.65 2.40 -10.95
C GLU A 96 34.85 3.55 -10.32
N GLN A 97 35.04 4.77 -10.85
CA GLN A 97 34.30 5.95 -10.45
C GLN A 97 33.51 6.49 -11.64
N HIS A 98 32.29 6.93 -11.37
CA HIS A 98 31.35 7.34 -12.40
C HIS A 98 31.03 8.83 -12.31
N GLU A 99 30.80 9.45 -13.47
CA GLU A 99 30.37 10.84 -13.54
C GLU A 99 28.90 10.98 -13.14
N LEU A 100 28.59 12.00 -12.34
CA LEU A 100 27.22 12.40 -12.02
C LEU A 100 26.83 13.58 -12.90
N VAL A 101 25.81 13.40 -13.71
CA VAL A 101 25.25 14.43 -14.58
C VAL A 101 23.75 14.47 -14.37
N ASN A 102 23.20 15.64 -14.02
CA ASN A 102 21.75 15.83 -13.87
C ASN A 102 21.10 14.84 -12.90
N GLY A 103 21.77 14.54 -11.77
CA GLY A 103 21.31 13.53 -10.80
C GLY A 103 21.40 12.06 -11.25
N HIS A 104 22.09 11.78 -12.36
CA HIS A 104 22.27 10.43 -12.90
C HIS A 104 23.74 10.04 -12.97
N ILE A 105 24.04 8.84 -12.51
CA ILE A 105 25.33 8.19 -12.70
C ILE A 105 25.39 7.65 -14.13
N GLN A 106 26.44 8.00 -14.86
CA GLN A 106 26.69 7.51 -16.21
C GLN A 106 27.24 6.08 -16.15
N CYS A 107 26.42 5.09 -16.52
CA CYS A 107 26.77 3.67 -16.48
C CYS A 107 25.90 2.85 -17.43
N SER A 108 26.53 2.17 -18.39
CA SER A 108 25.84 1.34 -19.39
C SER A 108 25.57 -0.09 -18.92
N GLY A 109 24.53 -0.72 -19.46
CA GLY A 109 24.27 -2.16 -19.32
C GLY A 109 23.08 -2.54 -18.44
N PHE A 110 22.19 -1.60 -18.16
CA PHE A 110 20.98 -1.83 -17.36
C PHE A 110 19.71 -1.80 -18.22
N ALA A 111 18.64 -2.39 -17.70
CA ALA A 111 17.31 -2.21 -18.29
C ALA A 111 16.79 -0.80 -18.00
N SER A 112 16.01 -0.22 -18.93
CA SER A 112 15.52 1.17 -18.85
C SER A 112 14.34 1.38 -17.89
N ASN A 113 13.81 0.32 -17.27
CA ASN A 113 12.65 0.40 -16.38
C ASN A 113 13.01 -0.22 -15.01
N PRO A 114 12.93 0.54 -13.90
CA PRO A 114 13.37 0.04 -12.60
C PRO A 114 12.33 -0.82 -11.90
N ALA A 115 11.06 -0.75 -12.32
CA ALA A 115 9.94 -1.36 -11.59
C ALA A 115 9.39 -2.61 -12.30
N HIS A 116 9.22 -3.68 -11.53
CA HIS A 116 8.47 -4.88 -11.89
C HIS A 116 7.09 -4.84 -11.23
N ALA A 117 6.09 -4.45 -12.02
CA ALA A 117 4.72 -4.30 -11.55
C ALA A 117 3.98 -5.63 -11.48
N THR A 118 3.27 -5.84 -10.37
CA THR A 118 2.33 -6.94 -10.14
C THR A 118 0.93 -6.36 -10.00
N PRO A 119 -0.04 -6.79 -10.83
CA PRO A 119 -1.39 -6.25 -10.78
C PRO A 119 -2.08 -6.58 -9.44
N GLY A 120 -2.83 -5.61 -8.93
CA GLY A 120 -3.67 -5.77 -7.75
C GLY A 120 -5.02 -6.42 -8.05
N CYS A 121 -5.75 -6.73 -6.98
CA CYS A 121 -7.14 -7.17 -6.99
C CYS A 121 -7.86 -6.58 -5.75
N PRO A 122 -9.19 -6.73 -5.61
CA PRO A 122 -9.93 -6.20 -4.45
C PRO A 122 -9.40 -6.69 -3.09
N LEU A 123 -8.78 -7.88 -3.06
CA LEU A 123 -8.23 -8.51 -1.85
C LEU A 123 -6.75 -8.23 -1.64
N ARG A 124 -6.04 -7.63 -2.59
CA ARG A 124 -4.60 -7.39 -2.48
C ARG A 124 -4.18 -6.23 -3.38
N PRO A 125 -3.51 -5.19 -2.85
CA PRO A 125 -3.08 -4.05 -3.67
C PRO A 125 -2.08 -4.48 -4.75
N ALA A 126 -1.92 -3.62 -5.77
CA ALA A 126 -0.84 -3.75 -6.73
C ALA A 126 0.52 -3.58 -6.01
N LEU A 127 1.57 -4.21 -6.55
CA LEU A 127 2.92 -4.13 -6.00
C LEU A 127 3.92 -3.76 -7.10
N ASP A 128 4.81 -2.82 -6.81
CA ASP A 128 5.89 -2.44 -7.71
C ASP A 128 7.24 -2.75 -7.05
N ASN A 129 7.95 -3.75 -7.55
CA ASN A 129 9.28 -4.09 -7.06
C ASN A 129 10.34 -3.29 -7.80
N VAL A 130 11.17 -2.54 -7.08
CA VAL A 130 12.17 -1.64 -7.65
C VAL A 130 13.58 -2.13 -7.29
N ASP A 131 14.34 -2.52 -8.30
CA ASP A 131 15.75 -2.85 -8.09
C ASP A 131 16.60 -1.58 -7.93
N ALA A 132 17.42 -1.58 -6.89
CA ALA A 132 18.32 -0.50 -6.55
C ALA A 132 19.73 -1.02 -6.27
N CYS A 133 20.74 -0.19 -6.52
CA CYS A 133 22.12 -0.49 -6.18
C CYS A 133 22.67 0.55 -5.20
N ARG A 134 23.63 0.16 -4.36
CA ARG A 134 24.26 1.10 -3.42
C ARG A 134 25.04 2.18 -4.15
N LEU A 135 24.93 3.39 -3.64
CA LEU A 135 25.80 4.51 -3.95
C LEU A 135 26.53 4.88 -2.66
N CYS A 136 27.85 5.05 -2.71
CA CYS A 136 28.66 5.23 -1.50
C CYS A 136 28.24 6.45 -0.66
N ARG A 137 27.70 7.50 -1.29
CA ARG A 137 27.19 8.71 -0.61
C ARG A 137 26.23 9.50 -1.48
N TYR A 138 25.36 10.28 -0.84
CA TYR A 138 24.56 11.28 -1.56
C TYR A 138 25.45 12.41 -2.11
N PRO A 139 25.12 12.96 -3.30
CA PRO A 139 25.60 14.29 -3.70
C PRO A 139 25.04 15.38 -2.75
N PRO A 140 25.51 16.63 -2.84
CA PRO A 140 25.05 17.70 -1.97
C PRO A 140 23.52 17.87 -1.99
N ILE A 141 22.88 17.74 -0.83
CA ILE A 141 21.43 17.78 -0.68
C ILE A 141 20.97 19.21 -0.43
N THR A 142 20.21 19.78 -1.37
CA THR A 142 19.90 21.22 -1.43
C THR A 142 19.29 21.78 -0.13
N PRO A 143 18.31 21.13 0.53
CA PRO A 143 17.78 21.62 1.82
C PRO A 143 18.78 21.69 2.97
N LEU A 144 19.91 21.01 2.86
CA LEU A 144 20.92 20.91 3.92
C LEU A 144 22.17 21.75 3.62
N LEU A 145 22.19 22.48 2.51
CA LEU A 145 23.31 23.35 2.16
C LEU A 145 23.42 24.54 3.15
N PRO A 146 24.64 24.94 3.53
CA PRO A 146 24.86 26.11 4.38
C PRO A 146 24.23 27.38 3.78
N ASN A 147 23.74 28.28 4.64
CA ASN A 147 23.17 29.60 4.28
C ASN A 147 21.86 29.57 3.47
N ARG A 148 21.18 28.43 3.34
CA ARG A 148 19.85 28.38 2.73
C ARG A 148 18.79 28.89 3.73
N VAL A 149 18.08 29.95 3.35
CA VAL A 149 16.89 30.40 4.09
C VAL A 149 15.73 29.47 3.73
N SER A 150 15.12 28.84 4.72
CA SER A 150 13.98 27.95 4.54
C SER A 150 13.08 27.94 5.77
N ASN A 151 11.77 27.79 5.55
CA ASN A 151 10.76 27.61 6.60
C ASN A 151 10.62 26.15 7.06
N ILE A 152 11.44 25.22 6.55
CA ILE A 152 11.46 23.83 7.03
C ILE A 152 11.88 23.83 8.50
N PRO A 153 11.10 23.20 9.41
CA PRO A 153 11.44 23.16 10.82
C PRO A 153 12.81 22.53 11.06
N HIS A 154 13.59 23.09 11.99
CA HIS A 154 14.93 22.60 12.31
C HIS A 154 14.98 21.09 12.66
N PRO A 155 14.04 20.53 13.45
CA PRO A 155 14.03 19.08 13.72
C PRO A 155 13.89 18.21 12.45
N VAL A 156 13.23 18.73 11.41
CA VAL A 156 13.08 18.02 10.13
C VAL A 156 14.40 18.07 9.34
N LEU A 157 15.11 19.20 9.33
CA LEU A 157 16.43 19.31 8.72
C LEU A 157 17.45 18.39 9.41
N GLU A 158 17.45 18.34 10.74
CA GLU A 158 18.28 17.39 11.49
C GLU A 158 17.94 15.93 11.16
N ALA A 159 16.65 15.61 11.03
CA ALA A 159 16.22 14.27 10.68
C ALA A 159 16.64 13.89 9.24
N LEU A 160 16.62 14.83 8.30
CA LEU A 160 17.15 14.64 6.96
C LEU A 160 18.66 14.43 6.96
N GLN A 161 19.41 15.20 7.76
CA GLN A 161 20.86 15.02 7.90
C GLN A 161 21.20 13.61 8.42
N LYS A 162 20.43 13.10 9.39
CA LYS A 162 20.57 11.73 9.92
C LYS A 162 20.29 10.65 8.86
N VAL A 163 19.41 10.90 7.90
CA VAL A 163 19.15 9.96 6.79
C VAL A 163 20.39 9.77 5.92
N LEU A 164 21.20 10.82 5.70
CA LEU A 164 22.38 10.75 4.83
C LEU A 164 23.46 9.79 5.32
N THR A 165 23.55 9.56 6.63
CA THR A 165 24.59 8.75 7.26
C THR A 165 24.06 7.46 7.88
N SER A 166 22.75 7.21 7.83
CA SER A 166 22.15 6.04 8.46
C SER A 166 22.35 4.77 7.64
N ALA A 167 22.85 3.72 8.28
CA ALA A 167 22.90 2.38 7.70
C ALA A 167 21.50 1.82 7.36
N SER A 168 20.44 2.29 8.03
CA SER A 168 19.06 1.90 7.76
C SER A 168 18.42 2.64 6.58
N SER A 169 19.13 3.57 5.94
CA SER A 169 18.64 4.35 4.79
C SER A 169 19.78 4.58 3.78
N PRO A 170 20.33 3.50 3.20
CA PRO A 170 21.50 3.59 2.34
C PRO A 170 21.25 4.48 1.13
N CYS A 171 22.25 5.29 0.77
CA CYS A 171 22.23 6.00 -0.51
C CYS A 171 22.23 4.97 -1.64
N HIS A 172 21.40 5.22 -2.66
CA HIS A 172 21.18 4.26 -3.72
C HIS A 172 20.82 4.93 -5.04
N VAL A 173 21.05 4.17 -6.11
CA VAL A 173 20.60 4.49 -7.47
C VAL A 173 19.58 3.45 -7.93
N VAL A 174 18.69 3.85 -8.82
CA VAL A 174 17.68 2.98 -9.45
C VAL A 174 17.90 2.94 -10.95
N HIS A 175 17.40 1.89 -11.60
CA HIS A 175 17.45 1.72 -13.07
C HIS A 175 16.47 2.65 -13.81
N ALA A 176 16.52 3.95 -13.48
CA ALA A 176 15.81 5.02 -14.17
C ALA A 176 16.85 5.91 -14.86
N ALA A 177 16.49 6.38 -16.06
CA ALA A 177 17.34 7.24 -16.88
C ALA A 177 16.59 8.50 -17.30
N SER A 178 17.33 9.51 -17.74
CA SER A 178 16.76 10.64 -18.47
C SER A 178 16.04 10.13 -19.73
N PRO A 179 15.05 10.87 -20.25
CA PRO A 179 14.42 10.49 -21.52
C PRO A 179 15.48 10.24 -22.60
N ASP A 180 15.35 9.12 -23.30
CA ASP A 180 16.26 8.61 -24.36
C ASP A 180 17.62 8.08 -23.93
N ARG A 181 17.88 7.99 -22.63
CA ARG A 181 19.14 7.50 -22.07
C ARG A 181 18.98 6.14 -21.39
N GLY A 182 17.92 5.42 -21.77
CA GLY A 182 17.57 4.12 -21.21
C GLY A 182 18.73 3.13 -21.33
N GLY A 183 19.15 2.58 -20.20
CA GLY A 183 20.26 1.62 -20.12
C GLY A 183 21.67 2.22 -20.15
N GLU A 184 21.79 3.55 -20.21
CA GLU A 184 23.06 4.30 -20.15
C GLU A 184 23.25 5.05 -18.83
N GLU A 185 22.20 5.13 -18.01
CA GLU A 185 22.15 5.95 -16.79
C GLU A 185 21.48 5.22 -15.63
N LEU A 186 21.92 5.55 -14.42
CA LEU A 186 21.26 5.19 -13.16
C LEU A 186 20.94 6.45 -12.37
N ARG A 187 19.67 6.65 -11.99
CA ARG A 187 19.25 7.85 -11.25
C ARG A 187 19.53 7.72 -9.76
N VAL A 188 20.14 8.74 -9.16
CA VAL A 188 20.21 8.87 -7.70
C VAL A 188 18.81 9.00 -7.13
N SER A 189 18.44 8.09 -6.24
CA SER A 189 17.12 8.08 -5.62
C SER A 189 17.14 8.78 -4.28
N THR A 190 16.16 9.65 -4.04
CA THR A 190 15.98 10.35 -2.76
C THR A 190 14.79 9.83 -1.98
N SER A 191 14.32 8.61 -2.27
CA SER A 191 13.11 8.02 -1.65
C SER A 191 13.13 8.07 -0.11
N PHE A 192 14.26 7.85 0.55
CA PHE A 192 14.35 7.95 2.01
C PHE A 192 14.25 9.39 2.54
N LEU A 193 14.79 10.37 1.80
CA LEU A 193 14.67 11.79 2.12
C LEU A 193 13.24 12.29 1.89
N GLU A 194 12.63 11.86 0.79
CA GLU A 194 11.23 12.11 0.46
C GLU A 194 10.30 11.55 1.54
N ASN A 195 10.53 10.30 1.94
CA ASN A 195 9.77 9.63 2.99
C ASN A 195 9.89 10.40 4.32
N ARG A 196 11.11 10.81 4.70
CA ARG A 196 11.32 11.61 5.91
C ARG A 196 10.58 12.94 5.88
N MET A 197 10.60 13.66 4.76
CA MET A 197 9.87 14.92 4.61
C MET A 197 8.34 14.71 4.71
N LEU A 198 7.79 13.74 3.98
CA LEU A 198 6.35 13.49 3.97
C LEU A 198 5.81 13.05 5.34
N ARG A 199 6.57 12.21 6.05
CA ARG A 199 6.23 11.79 7.43
C ARG A 199 6.30 12.93 8.45
N SER A 200 6.92 14.05 8.09
CA SER A 200 7.08 15.22 8.97
C SER A 200 6.07 16.34 8.68
N LEU A 201 5.15 16.13 7.72
CA LEU A 201 4.12 17.12 7.40
C LEU A 201 3.11 17.25 8.54
N THR A 202 2.75 18.49 8.85
CA THR A 202 1.59 18.78 9.71
C THR A 202 0.29 18.37 9.00
N THR A 203 -0.80 18.30 9.76
CA THR A 203 -2.13 18.02 9.17
C THR A 203 -2.46 18.91 7.97
N LEU A 204 -2.26 20.23 8.05
CA LEU A 204 -2.57 21.14 6.93
C LEU A 204 -1.65 20.93 5.73
N GLN A 205 -0.36 20.65 5.96
CA GLN A 205 0.60 20.38 4.88
C GLN A 205 0.28 19.05 4.18
N GLY A 206 -0.06 18.00 4.93
CA GLY A 206 -0.50 16.71 4.39
C GLY A 206 -1.80 16.83 3.60
N GLN A 207 -2.77 17.61 4.11
CA GLN A 207 -4.02 17.91 3.42
C GLN A 207 -3.80 18.66 2.11
N LEU A 208 -2.88 19.64 2.07
CA LEU A 208 -2.47 20.29 0.83
C LEU A 208 -1.89 19.26 -0.16
N PHE A 209 -0.96 18.40 0.29
CA PHE A 209 -0.37 17.38 -0.57
C PHE A 209 -1.42 16.43 -1.17
N VAL A 210 -2.35 15.91 -0.36
CA VAL A 210 -3.43 15.03 -0.83
C VAL A 210 -4.35 15.75 -1.80
N THR A 211 -4.71 17.01 -1.52
CA THR A 211 -5.53 17.84 -2.41
C THR A 211 -4.85 18.04 -3.77
N LEU A 212 -3.57 18.39 -3.79
CA LEU A 212 -2.81 18.54 -5.02
C LEU A 212 -2.69 17.21 -5.76
N LYS A 213 -2.47 16.11 -5.05
CA LYS A 213 -2.37 14.77 -5.65
C LYS A 213 -3.69 14.37 -6.31
N TYR A 214 -4.83 14.67 -5.69
CA TYR A 214 -6.15 14.49 -6.29
C TYR A 214 -6.32 15.33 -7.56
N LEU A 215 -6.10 16.65 -7.47
CA LEU A 215 -6.30 17.57 -8.59
C LEU A 215 -5.43 17.17 -9.79
N VAL A 216 -4.16 16.87 -9.57
CA VAL A 216 -3.24 16.42 -10.63
C VAL A 216 -3.66 15.04 -11.14
N LYS A 217 -3.79 14.02 -10.27
CA LYS A 217 -4.04 12.63 -10.69
C LYS A 217 -5.42 12.41 -11.34
N LYS A 218 -6.46 13.11 -10.88
CA LYS A 218 -7.86 12.84 -11.26
C LYS A 218 -8.47 13.91 -12.18
N VAL A 219 -7.99 15.15 -12.13
CA VAL A 219 -8.61 16.26 -12.87
C VAL A 219 -7.72 16.77 -14.01
N ILE A 220 -6.45 17.06 -13.73
CA ILE A 220 -5.57 17.82 -14.64
C ILE A 220 -4.80 16.90 -15.61
N CYS A 221 -4.40 15.70 -15.20
CA CYS A 221 -3.29 14.99 -15.87
C CYS A 221 -3.66 13.75 -16.67
N HIS A 222 -4.93 13.52 -17.00
CA HIS A 222 -5.35 12.23 -17.55
C HIS A 222 -4.66 11.84 -18.88
N LYS A 223 -3.95 12.75 -19.56
CA LYS A 223 -3.13 12.49 -20.77
C LYS A 223 -1.82 13.31 -20.90
N ASN A 224 -1.41 14.07 -19.87
CA ASN A 224 -0.43 15.16 -20.04
C ASN A 224 0.93 14.93 -19.33
N GLY A 225 1.29 13.70 -18.95
CA GLY A 225 2.62 13.34 -18.42
C GLY A 225 3.00 13.85 -17.02
N LEU A 226 2.26 14.80 -16.45
CA LEU A 226 2.37 15.17 -15.03
C LEU A 226 1.97 14.00 -14.12
N ASN A 227 2.68 13.82 -13.01
CA ASN A 227 2.52 12.68 -12.10
C ASN A 227 2.68 13.09 -10.62
N SER A 228 2.54 12.13 -9.70
CA SER A 228 2.64 12.38 -8.25
C SER A 228 4.00 12.91 -7.79
N TYR A 229 5.06 12.69 -8.57
CA TYR A 229 6.40 13.21 -8.25
C TYR A 229 6.48 14.74 -8.40
N HIS A 230 5.81 15.28 -9.43
CA HIS A 230 5.70 16.73 -9.63
C HIS A 230 4.95 17.37 -8.44
N VAL A 231 3.85 16.76 -8.01
CA VAL A 231 3.08 17.20 -6.83
C VAL A 231 3.92 17.19 -5.57
N LYS A 232 4.68 16.11 -5.35
CA LYS A 232 5.55 15.97 -4.19
C LYS A 232 6.60 17.08 -4.14
N THR A 233 7.24 17.36 -5.28
CA THR A 233 8.24 18.42 -5.40
C THR A 233 7.65 19.80 -5.09
N ILE A 234 6.45 20.10 -5.60
CA ILE A 234 5.74 21.36 -5.30
C ILE A 234 5.36 21.43 -3.82
N ALA A 235 4.84 20.36 -3.22
CA ALA A 235 4.51 20.34 -1.80
C ALA A 235 5.73 20.62 -0.92
N PHE A 236 6.90 20.07 -1.25
CA PHE A 236 8.14 20.36 -0.51
C PHE A 236 8.60 21.81 -0.66
N ARG A 237 8.44 22.40 -1.85
CA ARG A 237 8.71 23.84 -2.05
C ARG A 237 7.76 24.70 -1.23
N MET A 238 6.47 24.37 -1.18
CA MET A 238 5.51 25.05 -0.31
C MET A 238 5.93 24.98 1.16
N VAL A 239 6.35 23.82 1.66
CA VAL A 239 6.87 23.69 3.03
C VAL A 239 8.12 24.55 3.26
N ALA A 240 9.00 24.64 2.25
CA ALA A 240 10.23 25.43 2.35
C ALA A 240 10.02 26.94 2.24
N GLU A 241 9.01 27.40 1.49
CA GLU A 241 8.81 28.80 1.11
C GLU A 241 7.69 29.49 1.89
N THR A 242 6.71 28.75 2.41
CA THR A 242 5.56 29.31 3.14
C THR A 242 5.87 29.47 4.64
N PRO A 243 5.79 30.69 5.21
CA PRO A 243 5.96 30.93 6.64
C PRO A 243 4.97 30.13 7.50
N VAL A 244 5.38 29.75 8.72
CA VAL A 244 4.58 28.91 9.62
C VAL A 244 3.21 29.52 9.93
N GLU A 245 3.14 30.85 10.02
CA GLU A 245 1.93 31.62 10.33
C GLU A 245 0.89 31.60 9.22
N GLN A 246 1.28 31.23 8.00
CA GLN A 246 0.36 31.12 6.86
C GLN A 246 -0.33 29.75 6.79
N TRP A 247 0.22 28.73 7.45
CA TRP A 247 -0.38 27.40 7.55
C TRP A 247 -1.57 27.41 8.51
N LYS A 248 -2.68 28.00 8.05
CA LYS A 248 -3.96 28.08 8.75
C LYS A 248 -5.06 27.46 7.89
N LYS A 249 -6.07 26.88 8.55
CA LYS A 249 -7.16 26.17 7.86
C LYS A 249 -7.92 27.07 6.89
N GLU A 250 -8.11 28.35 7.22
CA GLU A 250 -8.75 29.35 6.34
C GLU A 250 -7.97 29.61 5.04
N ASN A 251 -6.68 29.30 5.01
CA ASN A 251 -5.79 29.50 3.87
C ASN A 251 -5.65 28.27 2.97
N LEU A 252 -6.28 27.13 3.27
CA LEU A 252 -6.03 25.88 2.52
C LEU A 252 -6.31 26.02 1.01
N VAL A 253 -7.38 26.72 0.62
CA VAL A 253 -7.70 26.98 -0.80
C VAL A 253 -6.68 27.91 -1.45
N SER A 254 -6.25 28.98 -0.75
CA SER A 254 -5.27 29.91 -1.30
C SER A 254 -3.89 29.27 -1.44
N LEU A 255 -3.47 28.43 -0.48
CA LEU A 255 -2.25 27.63 -0.57
C LEU A 255 -2.31 26.61 -1.70
N THR A 256 -3.49 25.98 -1.92
CA THR A 256 -3.70 25.08 -3.06
C THR A 256 -3.56 25.84 -4.38
N ARG A 257 -4.17 27.03 -4.48
CA ARG A 257 -4.05 27.91 -5.65
C ARG A 257 -2.60 28.31 -5.91
N GLN A 258 -1.89 28.75 -4.86
CA GLN A 258 -0.48 29.11 -4.95
C GLN A 258 0.39 27.94 -5.41
N SER A 259 0.11 26.72 -4.93
CA SER A 259 0.84 25.52 -5.33
C SER A 259 0.64 25.19 -6.82
N LEU A 260 -0.60 25.30 -7.32
CA LEU A 260 -0.90 25.12 -8.74
C LEU A 260 -0.27 26.23 -9.59
N GLN A 261 -0.25 27.47 -9.10
CA GLN A 261 0.45 28.57 -9.75
C GLN A 261 1.96 28.32 -9.80
N MET A 262 2.57 27.85 -8.71
CA MET A 262 3.99 27.48 -8.69
C MET A 262 4.31 26.38 -9.71
N LEU A 263 3.42 25.40 -9.86
CA LEU A 263 3.56 24.38 -10.90
C LEU A 263 3.45 24.99 -12.30
N LEU A 264 2.48 25.87 -12.55
CA LEU A 264 2.32 26.59 -13.80
C LEU A 264 3.55 27.43 -14.14
N ASP A 265 4.08 28.19 -13.18
CA ASP A 265 5.28 29.01 -13.34
C ASP A 265 6.51 28.16 -13.71
N CYS A 266 6.60 26.94 -13.18
CA CYS A 266 7.68 26.01 -13.56
C CYS A 266 7.56 25.60 -15.04
N VAL A 267 6.36 25.24 -15.48
CA VAL A 267 6.09 24.89 -16.88
C VAL A 267 6.38 26.07 -17.80
N GLU A 268 5.94 27.27 -17.42
CA GLU A 268 6.17 28.52 -18.17
C GLU A 268 7.66 28.85 -18.30
N LYS A 269 8.42 28.77 -17.21
CA LYS A 269 9.87 29.00 -17.22
C LYS A 269 10.60 27.98 -18.09
N SER A 270 10.21 26.70 -18.02
CA SER A 270 10.81 25.69 -18.89
C SER A 270 10.53 25.99 -20.36
N ARG A 271 9.29 26.39 -20.68
CA ARG A 271 8.90 26.77 -22.04
C ARG A 271 9.68 27.98 -22.56
N GLU A 272 9.96 28.95 -21.69
CA GLU A 272 10.76 30.13 -22.05
C GLU A 272 12.24 29.78 -22.26
N GLN A 273 12.81 28.93 -21.41
CA GLN A 273 14.17 28.41 -21.57
C GLN A 273 14.35 27.64 -22.89
N ASP A 274 13.35 26.83 -23.27
CA ASP A 274 13.32 26.11 -24.54
C ASP A 274 13.35 27.06 -25.76
N ARG A 275 12.73 28.24 -25.65
CA ARG A 275 12.75 29.27 -26.71
C ARG A 275 14.10 29.97 -26.80
N GLN A 276 14.77 30.19 -25.68
CA GLN A 276 16.06 30.89 -25.61
C GLN A 276 17.24 29.98 -25.97
N THR A 277 17.13 28.67 -25.73
CA THR A 277 18.20 27.69 -25.94
C THR A 277 17.74 26.48 -26.78
N PRO A 278 17.43 26.70 -28.07
CA PRO A 278 16.71 25.74 -28.90
C PRO A 278 17.45 24.43 -29.18
N ASP A 279 18.78 24.39 -29.03
CA ASP A 279 19.65 23.24 -29.35
C ASP A 279 20.03 22.39 -28.12
N THR A 280 19.40 22.61 -26.96
CA THR A 280 19.69 21.83 -25.75
C THR A 280 18.96 20.48 -25.74
N PRO A 281 19.59 19.39 -25.24
CA PRO A 281 18.93 18.09 -25.11
C PRO A 281 17.65 18.15 -24.25
N ASP A 282 17.64 19.03 -23.24
CA ASP A 282 16.52 19.18 -22.29
C ASP A 282 15.20 19.61 -22.95
N ARG A 283 15.27 20.44 -24.01
CA ARG A 283 14.08 20.87 -24.77
C ARG A 283 13.31 19.68 -25.35
N SER A 284 14.03 18.73 -25.95
CA SER A 284 13.42 17.55 -26.56
C SER A 284 12.87 16.53 -25.54
N ARG A 285 13.21 16.71 -24.26
CA ARG A 285 12.95 15.74 -23.18
C ARG A 285 11.81 16.13 -22.26
N GLY A 286 11.21 17.31 -22.44
CA GLY A 286 10.04 17.77 -21.67
C GLY A 286 10.36 18.04 -20.21
N ARG A 287 11.45 18.77 -19.94
CA ARG A 287 11.81 19.27 -18.61
C ARG A 287 10.70 20.17 -18.06
N ILE A 288 10.47 20.14 -16.76
CA ILE A 288 9.45 20.97 -16.07
C ILE A 288 10.03 21.77 -14.93
N MET A 289 10.85 21.15 -14.08
CA MET A 289 11.38 21.81 -12.88
C MET A 289 12.62 21.09 -12.36
N ASN A 290 13.37 21.74 -11.47
CA ASN A 290 14.45 21.07 -10.75
C ASN A 290 13.92 20.25 -9.59
N HIS A 291 14.60 19.14 -9.32
CA HIS A 291 14.34 18.26 -8.21
C HIS A 291 14.60 18.97 -6.87
N PHE A 292 13.79 18.66 -5.85
CA PHE A 292 13.83 19.36 -4.56
C PHE A 292 15.13 19.14 -3.77
N PHE A 293 15.57 17.87 -3.65
CA PHE A 293 16.80 17.52 -2.93
C PHE A 293 18.08 17.61 -3.78
N LEU A 294 17.97 17.38 -5.10
CA LEU A 294 19.07 17.41 -6.06
C LEU A 294 18.85 18.58 -7.03
N SER A 295 19.19 19.81 -6.64
CA SER A 295 18.80 21.02 -7.40
C SER A 295 19.37 21.10 -8.82
N ASP A 296 20.41 20.32 -9.12
CA ASP A 296 21.02 20.15 -10.43
C ASP A 296 20.32 19.08 -11.29
N ALA A 297 19.45 18.27 -10.70
CA ALA A 297 18.68 17.26 -11.40
C ALA A 297 17.34 17.81 -11.91
N ALA A 298 17.02 17.53 -13.16
CA ALA A 298 15.78 17.91 -13.81
C ALA A 298 14.67 16.85 -13.58
N ILE A 299 13.44 17.33 -13.45
CA ILE A 299 12.22 16.53 -13.47
C ILE A 299 11.53 16.74 -14.81
N TYR A 300 11.21 15.63 -15.46
CA TYR A 300 10.63 15.56 -16.80
C TYR A 300 9.19 15.05 -16.77
N LEU A 301 8.44 15.36 -17.82
CA LEU A 301 7.12 14.75 -18.07
C LEU A 301 7.25 13.24 -18.32
N LYS A 302 6.33 12.46 -17.74
CA LYS A 302 6.26 11.02 -17.97
C LYS A 302 5.66 10.73 -19.34
N GLY A 303 6.39 10.01 -20.19
CA GLY A 303 5.89 9.52 -21.49
C GLY A 303 5.64 10.61 -22.53
N ALA A 304 6.31 11.77 -22.41
CA ALA A 304 6.26 12.78 -23.46
C ALA A 304 7.04 12.30 -24.70
N ASP A 305 6.35 12.27 -25.84
CA ASP A 305 6.98 12.01 -27.14
C ASP A 305 7.74 13.25 -27.62
N LYS A 306 8.96 13.05 -28.13
CA LYS A 306 9.89 14.14 -28.51
C LYS A 306 9.31 15.04 -29.58
N GLU A 307 8.51 14.48 -30.49
CA GLU A 307 7.96 15.22 -31.62
C GLU A 307 6.84 16.20 -31.22
N ARG A 308 6.33 16.14 -29.97
CA ARG A 308 5.18 16.92 -29.49
C ARG A 308 5.36 17.57 -28.11
N ALA A 309 6.56 17.58 -27.56
CA ALA A 309 6.84 18.14 -26.22
C ALA A 309 6.33 19.59 -26.07
N ASP A 310 6.57 20.43 -27.08
CA ASP A 310 6.09 21.83 -27.15
C ASP A 310 4.57 21.95 -27.06
N GLN A 311 3.84 21.15 -27.84
CA GLN A 311 2.37 21.12 -27.83
C GLN A 311 1.84 20.56 -26.51
N HIS A 312 2.56 19.61 -25.90
CA HIS A 312 2.22 19.07 -24.58
C HIS A 312 2.38 20.13 -23.48
N LEU A 313 3.46 20.92 -23.49
CA LEU A 313 3.66 22.00 -22.51
C LEU A 313 2.58 23.07 -22.62
N ASP A 314 2.27 23.53 -23.84
CA ASP A 314 1.21 24.54 -24.06
C ASP A 314 -0.17 24.00 -23.61
N GLY A 315 -0.44 22.71 -23.85
CA GLY A 315 -1.65 22.03 -23.36
C GLY A 315 -1.70 21.90 -21.83
N ILE A 316 -0.58 21.58 -21.18
CA ILE A 316 -0.47 21.54 -19.72
C ILE A 316 -0.72 22.92 -19.12
N MET A 317 -0.11 23.98 -19.68
CA MET A 317 -0.30 25.35 -19.22
C MET A 317 -1.77 25.77 -19.30
N SER A 318 -2.43 25.50 -20.43
CA SER A 318 -3.86 25.77 -20.61
C SER A 318 -4.72 25.01 -19.59
N THR A 319 -4.40 23.73 -19.35
CA THR A 319 -5.13 22.90 -18.38
C THR A 319 -4.91 23.39 -16.94
N LEU A 320 -3.69 23.78 -16.58
CA LEU A 320 -3.37 24.33 -15.26
C LEU A 320 -4.07 25.66 -15.02
N ARG A 321 -4.04 26.59 -15.98
CA ARG A 321 -4.79 27.86 -15.91
C ARG A 321 -6.27 27.62 -15.72
N THR A 322 -6.87 26.73 -16.52
CA THR A 322 -8.28 26.34 -16.39
C THR A 322 -8.57 25.71 -15.02
N GLY A 323 -7.67 24.86 -14.53
CA GLY A 323 -7.79 24.21 -13.22
C GLY A 323 -7.71 25.20 -12.07
N ILE A 324 -6.86 26.22 -12.18
CA ILE A 324 -6.75 27.33 -11.23
C ILE A 324 -8.03 28.17 -11.26
N ASP A 325 -8.52 28.55 -12.44
CA ASP A 325 -9.75 29.34 -12.59
C ASP A 325 -10.98 28.62 -12.03
N ARG A 326 -11.06 27.30 -12.24
CA ARG A 326 -12.14 26.44 -11.77
C ARG A 326 -11.88 25.77 -10.42
N LEU A 327 -10.84 26.20 -9.69
CA LEU A 327 -10.41 25.56 -8.46
C LEU A 327 -11.56 25.37 -7.45
N PRO A 328 -12.44 26.36 -7.19
CA PRO A 328 -13.55 26.19 -6.24
C PRO A 328 -14.47 25.01 -6.58
N GLN A 329 -14.82 24.84 -7.87
CA GLN A 329 -15.70 23.75 -8.32
C GLN A 329 -15.00 22.40 -8.23
N LEU A 330 -13.71 22.33 -8.55
CA LEU A 330 -12.92 21.11 -8.46
C LEU A 330 -12.73 20.65 -7.01
N LEU A 331 -12.56 21.59 -6.08
CA LEU A 331 -12.48 21.29 -4.65
C LEU A 331 -13.82 20.81 -4.09
N GLN A 332 -14.95 21.37 -4.55
CA GLN A 332 -16.27 20.85 -4.18
C GLN A 332 -16.49 19.41 -4.69
N GLN A 333 -16.03 19.09 -5.90
CA GLN A 333 -16.04 17.72 -6.40
C GLN A 333 -15.15 16.80 -5.56
N PHE A 334 -13.97 17.29 -5.15
CA PHE A 334 -13.08 16.53 -4.28
C PHE A 334 -13.74 16.24 -2.94
N ILE A 335 -14.32 17.25 -2.28
CA ILE A 335 -15.08 17.11 -1.03
C ILE A 335 -16.17 16.03 -1.17
N GLY A 336 -16.94 16.05 -2.26
CA GLY A 336 -17.98 15.05 -2.53
C GLY A 336 -17.46 13.62 -2.79
N SER A 337 -16.16 13.46 -3.09
CA SER A 337 -15.51 12.15 -3.30
C SER A 337 -14.88 11.57 -2.03
N LEU A 338 -14.69 12.39 -1.00
CA LEU A 338 -14.11 12.00 0.27
C LEU A 338 -15.09 11.11 1.06
N ARG A 339 -14.56 10.12 1.79
CA ARG A 339 -15.36 9.25 2.64
C ARG A 339 -14.88 9.36 4.08
N PRO A 340 -15.76 9.72 5.03
CA PRO A 340 -15.42 9.74 6.44
C PRO A 340 -14.88 8.40 6.92
N VAL A 341 -13.97 8.43 7.90
CA VAL A 341 -13.61 7.21 8.64
C VAL A 341 -14.83 6.70 9.39
N SER A 342 -14.94 5.38 9.55
CA SER A 342 -16.04 4.78 10.32
C SER A 342 -16.07 5.33 11.75
N ASP A 343 -17.26 5.32 12.38
CA ASP A 343 -17.45 5.78 13.76
C ASP A 343 -16.52 5.06 14.75
N SER A 344 -16.19 3.79 14.47
CA SER A 344 -15.24 3.00 15.25
C SER A 344 -13.80 3.51 15.20
N GLY A 345 -13.46 4.38 14.24
CA GLY A 345 -12.10 4.84 13.98
C GLY A 345 -11.17 3.69 13.58
N THR A 346 -11.69 2.59 13.02
CA THR A 346 -10.86 1.44 12.64
C THR A 346 -9.82 1.84 11.59
N PHE A 347 -8.60 1.37 11.79
CA PHE A 347 -7.48 1.48 10.87
C PHE A 347 -7.05 0.07 10.43
N TYR A 348 -7.26 -0.24 9.17
CA TYR A 348 -7.09 -1.56 8.58
C TYR A 348 -5.63 -1.86 8.29
N PHE A 349 -5.11 -2.95 8.85
CA PHE A 349 -3.77 -3.43 8.55
C PHE A 349 -3.70 -4.95 8.75
N HIS A 350 -3.57 -5.67 7.63
CA HIS A 350 -3.48 -7.14 7.59
C HIS A 350 -2.18 -7.54 6.87
N PRO A 351 -1.04 -7.65 7.57
CA PRO A 351 0.26 -7.78 6.93
C PRO A 351 0.37 -9.02 6.04
N PHE A 352 -0.20 -10.17 6.43
CA PHE A 352 -0.14 -11.40 5.63
C PHE A 352 -1.06 -11.40 4.40
N GLN A 353 -1.99 -10.46 4.28
CA GLN A 353 -2.78 -10.22 3.08
C GLN A 353 -1.99 -9.42 2.04
N ILE A 354 -1.20 -8.44 2.49
CA ILE A 354 -0.48 -7.49 1.63
C ILE A 354 1.04 -7.73 1.57
N LEU A 355 1.53 -8.83 2.17
CA LEU A 355 2.95 -9.17 2.26
C LEU A 355 3.58 -9.19 0.86
N PRO A 356 4.63 -8.39 0.56
CA PRO A 356 5.13 -8.26 -0.81
C PRO A 356 5.72 -9.54 -1.41
N ASP A 357 6.45 -10.30 -0.61
CA ASP A 357 7.05 -11.58 -1.01
C ASP A 357 6.31 -12.75 -0.35
N LEU A 358 5.75 -13.63 -1.19
CA LEU A 358 4.94 -14.78 -0.76
C LEU A 358 5.69 -16.12 -0.89
N ARG A 359 6.97 -16.10 -1.35
CA ARG A 359 7.75 -17.33 -1.56
C ARG A 359 7.94 -18.04 -0.23
N PRO A 360 7.75 -19.36 -0.13
CA PRO A 360 7.83 -20.07 1.14
C PRO A 360 9.23 -20.07 1.74
N MET A 361 9.31 -19.92 3.06
CA MET A 361 10.55 -20.03 3.82
C MET A 361 10.61 -21.34 4.62
N SER A 362 11.83 -21.79 4.90
CA SER A 362 12.05 -22.98 5.72
C SER A 362 11.54 -22.77 7.15
N LEU A 363 10.79 -23.73 7.67
CA LEU A 363 10.31 -23.68 9.04
C LEU A 363 11.44 -23.87 10.04
N THR A 364 11.48 -23.00 11.05
CA THR A 364 12.37 -23.15 12.20
C THR A 364 11.86 -24.27 13.11
N LYS A 365 12.77 -24.90 13.87
CA LYS A 365 12.43 -25.91 14.89
C LYS A 365 12.08 -25.31 16.26
N SER A 366 12.13 -23.98 16.39
CA SER A 366 11.81 -23.29 17.65
C SER A 366 10.35 -23.49 18.04
N SER A 367 10.10 -23.68 19.34
CA SER A 367 8.76 -23.78 19.91
C SER A 367 8.05 -22.42 19.98
N ALA A 368 8.78 -21.35 20.26
CA ALA A 368 8.26 -19.99 20.22
C ALA A 368 8.35 -19.45 18.78
N LEU A 369 7.19 -19.08 18.21
CA LEU A 369 7.11 -18.43 16.90
C LEU A 369 7.16 -16.91 17.06
N GLU A 370 8.06 -16.31 16.30
CA GLU A 370 8.02 -14.88 16.04
C GLU A 370 6.86 -14.54 15.09
N TYR A 371 6.33 -13.31 15.16
CA TYR A 371 5.14 -12.93 14.38
C TYR A 371 5.33 -13.20 12.87
N TYR A 372 6.48 -12.85 12.30
CA TYR A 372 6.74 -13.02 10.87
C TYR A 372 6.76 -14.50 10.41
N GLN A 373 6.97 -15.46 11.32
CA GLN A 373 7.03 -16.90 11.01
C GLN A 373 5.64 -17.53 10.88
N ILE A 374 4.59 -16.84 11.35
CA ILE A 374 3.20 -17.31 11.29
C ILE A 374 2.81 -17.66 9.85
N TYR A 375 3.20 -16.83 8.89
CA TYR A 375 2.89 -17.01 7.47
C TYR A 375 3.25 -18.41 6.97
N ASP A 376 4.50 -18.82 7.18
CA ASP A 376 5.03 -20.09 6.68
C ASP A 376 4.44 -21.30 7.41
N VAL A 377 4.17 -21.16 8.71
CA VAL A 377 3.52 -22.22 9.49
C VAL A 377 2.09 -22.46 9.00
N VAL A 378 1.30 -21.40 8.82
CA VAL A 378 -0.07 -21.51 8.29
C VAL A 378 -0.06 -22.09 6.87
N ARG A 379 0.87 -21.63 6.02
CA ARG A 379 1.04 -22.16 4.67
C ARG A 379 1.34 -23.66 4.68
N GLU A 380 2.29 -24.10 5.50
CA GLU A 380 2.65 -25.53 5.60
C GLU A 380 1.49 -26.38 6.15
N CYS A 381 0.71 -25.86 7.10
CA CYS A 381 -0.51 -26.54 7.56
C CYS A 381 -1.48 -26.79 6.39
N LEU A 382 -1.71 -25.80 5.53
CA LEU A 382 -2.57 -25.95 4.35
C LEU A 382 -2.00 -26.97 3.35
N VAL A 383 -0.67 -26.98 3.12
CA VAL A 383 -0.01 -27.98 2.29
C VAL A 383 -0.25 -29.38 2.84
N ARG A 384 -0.03 -29.60 4.14
CA ARG A 384 -0.24 -30.91 4.78
C ARG A 384 -1.69 -31.36 4.77
N LEU A 385 -2.63 -30.44 4.99
CA LEU A 385 -4.06 -30.71 4.89
C LEU A 385 -4.45 -31.21 3.50
N SER A 386 -3.83 -30.66 2.44
CA SER A 386 -4.13 -31.01 1.05
C SER A 386 -3.54 -32.34 0.56
N ARG A 387 -2.61 -32.96 1.30
CA ARG A 387 -2.03 -34.27 0.95
C ARG A 387 -3.04 -35.38 1.21
N SER A 388 -3.00 -36.50 0.48
CA SER A 388 -3.87 -37.65 0.75
C SER A 388 -3.46 -38.50 1.96
N ASP A 389 -2.32 -38.20 2.59
CA ASP A 389 -1.78 -38.97 3.72
C ASP A 389 -2.63 -38.79 4.99
N CYS A 390 -3.21 -39.91 5.45
CA CYS A 390 -4.00 -40.01 6.67
C CYS A 390 -3.34 -40.91 7.74
N SER A 391 -2.02 -41.12 7.67
CA SER A 391 -1.28 -41.88 8.68
C SER A 391 -1.25 -41.18 10.04
N GLN A 392 -1.09 -41.98 11.11
CA GLN A 392 -0.94 -41.45 12.47
C GLN A 392 0.24 -40.46 12.57
N ARG A 393 1.35 -40.74 11.89
CA ARG A 393 2.51 -39.85 11.84
C ARG A 393 2.18 -38.48 11.21
N SER A 394 1.39 -38.47 10.13
CA SER A 394 0.91 -37.23 9.50
C SER A 394 0.01 -36.45 10.46
N GLN A 395 -0.89 -37.14 11.15
CA GLN A 395 -1.79 -36.54 12.14
C GLN A 395 -1.04 -35.89 13.29
N GLU A 396 -0.11 -36.61 13.91
CA GLU A 396 0.72 -36.12 15.01
C GLU A 396 1.53 -34.91 14.57
N SER A 397 2.20 -35.00 13.42
CA SER A 397 3.04 -33.92 12.90
C SER A 397 2.24 -32.66 12.51
N LEU A 398 1.04 -32.81 11.95
CA LEU A 398 0.17 -31.66 11.65
C LEU A 398 -0.37 -31.03 12.94
N THR A 399 -0.79 -31.84 13.91
CA THR A 399 -1.30 -31.35 15.20
C THR A 399 -0.23 -30.58 15.96
N GLU A 400 1.01 -31.11 16.00
CA GLU A 400 2.17 -30.44 16.59
C GLU A 400 2.47 -29.11 15.89
N LEU A 401 2.41 -29.07 14.56
CA LEU A 401 2.63 -27.84 13.80
C LEU A 401 1.57 -26.77 14.10
N ILE A 402 0.30 -27.14 14.15
CA ILE A 402 -0.80 -26.22 14.47
C ILE A 402 -0.68 -25.72 15.92
N ALA A 403 -0.25 -26.57 16.86
CA ALA A 403 -0.08 -26.20 18.27
C ALA A 403 0.98 -25.10 18.50
N ARG A 404 1.89 -24.87 17.54
CA ARG A 404 2.87 -23.78 17.61
C ARG A 404 2.26 -22.40 17.37
N LEU A 405 1.07 -22.33 16.79
CA LEU A 405 0.45 -21.06 16.40
C LEU A 405 0.01 -20.24 17.65
N PRO A 406 0.45 -18.97 17.75
CA PRO A 406 0.16 -18.12 18.90
C PRO A 406 -1.28 -17.61 18.94
N ASP A 407 -1.71 -17.04 20.06
CA ASP A 407 -3.09 -16.54 20.23
C ASP A 407 -3.47 -15.39 19.28
N CYS A 408 -2.50 -14.67 18.72
CA CYS A 408 -2.77 -13.68 17.68
C CYS A 408 -3.23 -14.27 16.33
N THR A 409 -3.32 -15.60 16.25
CA THR A 409 -3.81 -16.37 15.11
C THR A 409 -5.00 -17.24 15.49
N LEU A 410 -5.70 -16.96 16.60
CA LEU A 410 -6.73 -17.85 17.16
C LEU A 410 -7.69 -18.37 16.09
N SER A 411 -8.24 -17.50 15.24
CA SER A 411 -9.16 -17.94 14.19
C SER A 411 -8.51 -18.89 13.17
N ALA A 412 -7.28 -18.59 12.74
CA ALA A 412 -6.54 -19.46 11.84
C ALA A 412 -6.18 -20.80 12.51
N ARG A 413 -5.70 -20.78 13.76
CA ARG A 413 -5.35 -21.96 14.54
C ARG A 413 -6.54 -22.89 14.70
N GLU A 414 -7.66 -22.38 15.20
CA GLU A 414 -8.84 -23.20 15.48
C GLU A 414 -9.52 -23.70 14.19
N ALA A 415 -9.52 -22.89 13.12
CA ALA A 415 -9.95 -23.35 11.80
C ALA A 415 -9.07 -24.50 11.28
N LEU A 416 -7.75 -24.37 11.36
CA LEU A 416 -6.82 -25.43 10.96
C LEU A 416 -6.99 -26.70 11.82
N ARG A 417 -7.25 -26.57 13.13
CA ARG A 417 -7.56 -27.71 14.01
C ARG A 417 -8.85 -28.42 13.59
N ALA A 418 -9.90 -27.66 13.29
CA ALA A 418 -11.16 -28.22 12.81
C ALA A 418 -10.98 -28.93 11.46
N LEU A 419 -10.27 -28.32 10.50
CA LEU A 419 -9.93 -28.94 9.22
C LEU A 419 -9.12 -30.23 9.41
N ALA A 420 -8.13 -30.23 10.31
CA ALA A 420 -7.35 -31.42 10.63
C ALA A 420 -8.25 -32.53 11.21
N CYS A 421 -9.15 -32.21 12.15
CA CYS A 421 -10.10 -33.17 12.70
C CYS A 421 -10.97 -33.79 11.59
N LEU A 422 -11.51 -32.97 10.68
CA LEU A 422 -12.32 -33.45 9.55
C LEU A 422 -11.50 -34.36 8.62
N LYS A 423 -10.26 -33.97 8.29
CA LYS A 423 -9.35 -34.76 7.46
C LYS A 423 -9.14 -36.18 7.99
N PHE A 424 -8.97 -36.33 9.31
CA PHE A 424 -8.73 -37.63 9.95
C PHE A 424 -10.01 -38.32 10.47
N GLY A 425 -11.20 -37.83 10.08
CA GLY A 425 -12.48 -38.48 10.38
C GLY A 425 -13.07 -38.18 11.77
N TYR A 426 -12.52 -37.22 12.51
CA TYR A 426 -12.97 -36.85 13.87
C TYR A 426 -14.01 -35.72 13.85
N ARG A 427 -15.18 -35.97 13.25
CA ARG A 427 -16.24 -34.96 13.08
C ARG A 427 -16.69 -34.32 14.40
N GLU A 428 -16.99 -35.12 15.42
CA GLU A 428 -17.42 -34.62 16.73
C GLU A 428 -16.36 -33.74 17.43
N THR A 429 -15.08 -34.01 17.17
CA THR A 429 -13.99 -33.17 17.68
C THR A 429 -13.92 -31.85 16.91
N ALA A 430 -14.12 -31.88 15.59
CA ALA A 430 -14.23 -30.65 14.79
C ALA A 430 -15.39 -29.76 15.28
N GLU A 431 -16.56 -30.37 15.56
CA GLU A 431 -17.73 -29.69 16.13
C GLU A 431 -17.41 -29.01 17.47
N ARG A 432 -16.73 -29.72 18.38
CA ARG A 432 -16.30 -29.15 19.67
C ARG A 432 -15.32 -27.99 19.51
N VAL A 433 -14.37 -28.10 18.57
CA VAL A 433 -13.40 -27.03 18.28
C VAL A 433 -14.14 -25.78 17.82
N VAL A 434 -14.98 -25.87 16.78
CA VAL A 434 -15.65 -24.68 16.24
C VAL A 434 -16.67 -24.07 17.23
N SER A 435 -17.30 -24.91 18.06
CA SER A 435 -18.22 -24.47 19.12
C SER A 435 -17.50 -23.72 20.23
N SER A 436 -16.24 -24.07 20.53
CA SER A 436 -15.44 -23.36 21.55
C SER A 436 -15.10 -21.93 21.15
N CYS A 437 -15.22 -21.60 19.87
CA CYS A 437 -14.97 -20.26 19.33
C CYS A 437 -16.24 -19.38 19.29
N LEU A 438 -17.39 -19.85 19.80
CA LEU A 438 -18.64 -19.07 19.81
C LEU A 438 -18.45 -17.72 20.53
N GLY A 439 -18.91 -16.64 19.90
CA GLY A 439 -18.77 -15.27 20.43
C GLY A 439 -17.37 -14.66 20.27
N HIS A 440 -16.40 -15.41 19.73
CA HIS A 440 -15.09 -14.84 19.37
C HIS A 440 -15.23 -13.86 18.21
N SER A 441 -14.41 -12.82 18.22
CA SER A 441 -14.30 -11.85 17.13
C SER A 441 -12.83 -11.57 16.80
N VAL A 442 -12.54 -11.53 15.50
CA VAL A 442 -11.21 -11.16 15.00
C VAL A 442 -10.93 -9.67 15.19
N SER A 443 -9.64 -9.32 15.26
CA SER A 443 -9.22 -7.92 15.15
C SER A 443 -9.32 -7.47 13.69
N ARG A 444 -10.39 -6.76 13.35
CA ARG A 444 -10.62 -6.21 12.00
C ARG A 444 -9.66 -5.05 11.67
N GLY A 445 -9.07 -4.44 12.69
CA GLY A 445 -8.07 -3.40 12.55
C GLY A 445 -7.71 -2.78 13.90
N ILE A 446 -6.89 -1.73 13.84
CA ILE A 446 -6.44 -0.96 14.98
C ILE A 446 -7.49 0.11 15.29
N ALA A 447 -8.06 0.10 16.49
CA ALA A 447 -8.91 1.20 16.94
C ALA A 447 -8.07 2.47 17.11
N TRP A 448 -8.30 3.47 16.26
CA TRP A 448 -7.54 4.72 16.24
C TRP A 448 -8.48 5.92 16.19
N SER A 449 -8.83 6.40 17.39
CA SER A 449 -9.75 7.52 17.60
C SER A 449 -9.08 8.86 17.28
N ARG A 450 -9.88 9.93 17.18
CA ARG A 450 -9.39 11.26 16.80
C ARG A 450 -8.52 11.91 17.88
N GLU A 451 -8.66 11.49 19.13
CA GLU A 451 -7.90 12.01 20.27
C GLU A 451 -6.46 11.46 20.32
N LYS A 452 -6.16 10.41 19.54
CA LYS A 452 -4.82 9.83 19.48
C LYS A 452 -3.84 10.78 18.82
N SER A 453 -2.69 10.95 19.44
CA SER A 453 -1.61 11.81 18.96
C SER A 453 -0.70 11.07 17.97
N ALA A 454 -0.01 11.82 17.11
CA ALA A 454 0.96 11.25 16.15
C ALA A 454 2.15 10.55 16.83
N THR A 455 2.51 10.96 18.06
CA THR A 455 3.63 10.36 18.80
C THR A 455 3.30 8.99 19.39
N GLU A 456 2.02 8.65 19.54
CA GLU A 456 1.57 7.31 19.95
C GLU A 456 1.67 6.28 18.82
N ALA A 457 1.72 6.73 17.57
CA ALA A 457 1.74 5.88 16.38
C ALA A 457 3.15 5.33 16.13
N THR A 458 3.60 4.40 16.98
CA THR A 458 4.92 3.78 16.86
C THR A 458 4.86 2.37 16.29
N VAL A 459 5.99 1.90 15.77
CA VAL A 459 6.16 0.51 15.31
C VAL A 459 5.83 -0.48 16.42
N GLU A 460 6.30 -0.22 17.64
CA GLU A 460 6.05 -1.07 18.81
C GLU A 460 4.58 -1.13 19.18
N PHE A 461 3.84 -0.01 19.02
CA PHE A 461 2.40 0.00 19.22
C PHE A 461 1.69 -0.92 18.22
N VAL A 462 2.02 -0.80 16.92
CA VAL A 462 1.42 -1.63 15.87
C VAL A 462 1.78 -3.11 16.09
N MET A 463 3.05 -3.42 16.34
CA MET A 463 3.50 -4.81 16.61
C MET A 463 2.84 -5.40 17.85
N ARG A 464 2.67 -4.62 18.92
CA ARG A 464 1.96 -5.06 20.12
C ARG A 464 0.50 -5.35 19.81
N HIS A 465 -0.19 -4.49 19.06
CA HIS A 465 -1.57 -4.75 18.63
C HIS A 465 -1.66 -6.07 17.85
N LEU A 466 -0.80 -6.25 16.85
CA LEU A 466 -0.76 -7.47 16.04
C LEU A 466 -0.53 -8.72 16.89
N SER A 467 0.38 -8.68 17.86
CA SER A 467 0.78 -9.85 18.64
C SER A 467 -0.17 -10.19 19.80
N SER A 468 -1.03 -9.24 20.21
CA SER A 468 -1.92 -9.38 21.38
C SER A 468 -3.38 -9.66 21.04
N ARG A 469 -3.76 -9.56 19.77
CA ARG A 469 -5.12 -9.79 19.29
C ARG A 469 -5.10 -10.75 18.13
N ASP A 470 -6.23 -11.42 17.88
CA ASP A 470 -6.42 -12.27 16.70
C ASP A 470 -6.41 -11.43 15.41
N SER A 471 -5.21 -11.05 14.98
CA SER A 471 -4.94 -10.12 13.88
C SER A 471 -4.51 -10.85 12.61
N ALA A 472 -3.97 -12.07 12.75
CA ALA A 472 -3.45 -12.89 11.69
C ALA A 472 -4.50 -13.94 11.25
N TRP A 473 -5.56 -13.45 10.61
CA TRP A 473 -6.70 -14.24 10.13
C TRP A 473 -6.96 -14.10 8.62
N LYS A 474 -6.32 -13.12 7.95
CA LYS A 474 -6.35 -12.92 6.49
C LYS A 474 -4.97 -13.15 5.89
N PHE A 475 -4.91 -13.99 4.86
CA PHE A 475 -3.65 -14.41 4.23
C PHE A 475 -3.77 -14.46 2.70
N CYS A 476 -2.70 -14.08 2.02
CA CYS A 476 -2.47 -14.38 0.61
C CYS A 476 -1.29 -15.34 0.48
N PHE A 477 -1.46 -16.45 -0.22
CA PHE A 477 -0.45 -17.49 -0.40
C PHE A 477 -0.08 -17.66 -1.86
N GLU A 478 1.20 -17.97 -2.10
CA GLU A 478 1.68 -18.50 -3.37
C GLU A 478 1.75 -20.04 -3.31
N PHE A 479 1.07 -20.70 -4.24
CA PHE A 479 1.11 -22.14 -4.43
C PHE A 479 1.18 -22.48 -5.92
N ASP A 480 1.98 -23.48 -6.29
CA ASP A 480 2.04 -24.00 -7.67
C ASP A 480 0.68 -24.49 -8.17
N GLN A 481 -0.12 -25.04 -7.24
CA GLN A 481 -1.49 -25.50 -7.49
C GLN A 481 -2.37 -25.17 -6.30
N ARG A 482 -3.67 -24.99 -6.55
CA ARG A 482 -4.67 -24.78 -5.49
C ARG A 482 -4.61 -25.94 -4.48
N PRO A 483 -4.39 -25.68 -3.18
CA PRO A 483 -4.54 -26.70 -2.15
C PRO A 483 -5.94 -27.32 -2.19
N LYS A 484 -6.00 -28.64 -2.38
CA LYS A 484 -7.28 -29.37 -2.46
C LYS A 484 -7.65 -29.93 -1.09
N LEU A 485 -8.66 -29.33 -0.45
CA LEU A 485 -9.21 -29.83 0.81
C LEU A 485 -10.31 -30.86 0.51
N GLU A 486 -9.92 -32.05 0.04
CA GLU A 486 -10.83 -33.10 -0.46
C GLU A 486 -11.87 -33.59 0.57
N PHE A 487 -11.59 -33.39 1.86
CA PHE A 487 -12.48 -33.75 2.97
C PHE A 487 -13.57 -32.70 3.24
N LEU A 488 -13.52 -31.52 2.60
CA LEU A 488 -14.60 -30.54 2.64
C LEU A 488 -15.64 -30.84 1.55
N THR A 489 -16.91 -30.59 1.85
CA THR A 489 -18.01 -30.91 0.93
C THR A 489 -18.50 -29.70 0.15
N GLY A 490 -19.02 -29.95 -1.06
CA GLY A 490 -19.82 -29.00 -1.83
C GLY A 490 -19.14 -27.64 -2.06
N ALA A 491 -19.84 -26.57 -1.65
CA ALA A 491 -19.42 -25.21 -1.94
C ALA A 491 -18.26 -24.71 -1.07
N LEU A 492 -18.02 -25.29 0.13
CA LEU A 492 -16.90 -24.83 0.97
C LEU A 492 -15.55 -25.12 0.34
N ARG A 493 -15.45 -26.29 -0.31
CA ARG A 493 -14.28 -26.66 -1.13
C ARG A 493 -14.01 -25.65 -2.25
N GLU A 494 -15.06 -25.03 -2.79
CA GLU A 494 -14.92 -24.00 -3.82
C GLU A 494 -14.64 -22.60 -3.26
N CYS A 495 -15.00 -22.33 -2.00
CA CYS A 495 -14.67 -21.07 -1.33
C CYS A 495 -13.24 -21.03 -0.76
N PHE A 496 -12.67 -22.17 -0.35
CA PHE A 496 -11.42 -22.21 0.43
C PHE A 496 -10.37 -23.18 -0.14
N PRO A 497 -9.14 -22.70 -0.44
CA PRO A 497 -8.75 -21.29 -0.58
C PRO A 497 -9.30 -20.68 -1.87
N LEU A 498 -9.55 -19.36 -1.88
CA LEU A 498 -10.09 -18.62 -3.04
C LEU A 498 -8.94 -18.24 -3.98
N ARG A 499 -9.06 -18.50 -5.28
CA ARG A 499 -8.04 -18.07 -6.26
C ARG A 499 -8.15 -16.57 -6.52
N LEU A 500 -7.04 -15.84 -6.48
CA LEU A 500 -7.01 -14.43 -6.84
C LEU A 500 -7.06 -14.24 -8.36
N SER A 501 -7.81 -13.24 -8.81
CA SER A 501 -7.96 -12.92 -10.24
C SER A 501 -6.70 -12.35 -10.88
N SER A 502 -5.80 -11.76 -10.08
CA SER A 502 -4.58 -11.12 -10.58
C SER A 502 -3.49 -12.11 -11.01
N ARG A 503 -3.42 -13.30 -10.39
CA ARG A 503 -2.44 -14.34 -10.71
C ARG A 503 -2.95 -15.75 -10.38
N ALA A 504 -2.69 -16.71 -11.27
CA ALA A 504 -3.20 -18.08 -11.17
C ALA A 504 -2.62 -18.90 -10.00
N ASP A 505 -1.42 -18.54 -9.55
CA ASP A 505 -0.64 -19.15 -8.46
C ASP A 505 -0.91 -18.50 -7.09
N HIS A 506 -1.76 -17.47 -7.01
CA HIS A 506 -2.06 -16.75 -5.77
C HIS A 506 -3.44 -17.09 -5.22
N PHE A 507 -3.50 -17.33 -3.91
CA PHE A 507 -4.71 -17.79 -3.22
C PHE A 507 -4.96 -17.02 -1.92
N TYR A 508 -6.20 -16.65 -1.67
CA TYR A 508 -6.65 -15.94 -0.49
C TYR A 508 -7.34 -16.87 0.52
N MET A 509 -7.10 -16.61 1.78
CA MET A 509 -7.69 -17.32 2.91
C MET A 509 -8.07 -16.34 4.03
N ASN A 510 -9.37 -16.24 4.31
CA ASN A 510 -9.97 -15.62 5.46
C ASN A 510 -10.43 -16.73 6.41
N PHE A 511 -9.72 -16.87 7.54
CA PHE A 511 -10.00 -17.91 8.52
C PHE A 511 -11.21 -17.61 9.40
N ASP A 512 -11.64 -16.34 9.54
CA ASP A 512 -12.89 -15.99 10.22
C ASP A 512 -14.10 -16.46 9.40
N ALA A 513 -14.10 -16.17 8.10
CA ALA A 513 -15.11 -16.65 7.17
C ALA A 513 -15.14 -18.19 7.10
N LEU A 514 -13.96 -18.84 7.17
CA LEU A 514 -13.88 -20.30 7.23
C LEU A 514 -14.48 -20.85 8.54
N LEU A 515 -14.21 -20.24 9.69
CA LEU A 515 -14.81 -20.67 10.95
C LEU A 515 -16.34 -20.58 10.90
N TRP A 516 -16.88 -19.47 10.40
CA TRP A 516 -18.33 -19.34 10.19
C TRP A 516 -18.87 -20.40 9.25
N ALA A 517 -18.19 -20.64 8.12
CA ALA A 517 -18.58 -21.67 7.17
C ALA A 517 -18.62 -23.08 7.81
N LEU A 518 -17.62 -23.42 8.62
CA LEU A 518 -17.55 -24.71 9.33
C LEU A 518 -18.65 -24.84 10.39
N ARG A 519 -18.95 -23.77 11.15
CA ARG A 519 -20.04 -23.80 12.14
C ARG A 519 -21.40 -24.04 11.50
N LEU A 520 -21.62 -23.46 10.32
CA LEU A 520 -22.85 -23.65 9.55
C LEU A 520 -22.96 -25.07 8.98
N GLU A 521 -21.88 -25.62 8.42
CA GLU A 521 -21.86 -27.00 7.90
C GLU A 521 -22.01 -28.05 9.01
N LEU A 522 -21.38 -27.80 10.16
CA LEU A 522 -21.41 -28.68 11.32
C LEU A 522 -22.63 -28.43 12.24
N ARG A 523 -23.50 -27.48 11.89
CA ARG A 523 -24.74 -27.13 12.63
C ARG A 523 -24.50 -26.81 14.10
N THR A 524 -23.36 -26.18 14.42
CA THR A 524 -23.02 -25.78 15.79
C THR A 524 -23.61 -24.44 16.18
N ASP A 525 -23.99 -23.61 15.20
CA ASP A 525 -24.60 -22.30 15.42
C ASP A 525 -26.12 -22.34 15.38
N ARG A 526 -26.74 -21.48 16.19
CA ARG A 526 -28.18 -21.23 16.13
C ARG A 526 -28.51 -20.45 14.87
N GLU A 527 -29.63 -20.79 14.23
CA GLU A 527 -30.08 -20.13 13.00
C GLU A 527 -30.13 -18.59 13.11
N ALA A 528 -30.55 -18.06 14.26
CA ALA A 528 -30.55 -16.62 14.52
C ALA A 528 -29.15 -15.99 14.46
N CYS A 529 -28.15 -16.60 15.10
CA CYS A 529 -26.77 -16.10 15.09
C CYS A 529 -26.17 -16.11 13.68
N ALA A 530 -26.48 -17.14 12.90
CA ALA A 530 -26.10 -17.23 11.50
C ALA A 530 -26.72 -16.08 10.68
N GLN A 531 -28.01 -15.80 10.85
CA GLN A 531 -28.67 -14.71 10.11
C GLN A 531 -28.17 -13.32 10.53
N ASP A 532 -27.80 -13.14 11.79
CA ASP A 532 -27.21 -11.89 12.28
C ASP A 532 -25.84 -11.63 11.65
N TRP A 533 -24.99 -12.66 11.58
CA TRP A 533 -23.69 -12.56 10.90
C TRP A 533 -23.85 -12.30 9.40
N ILE A 534 -24.78 -12.98 8.71
CA ILE A 534 -25.05 -12.76 7.28
C ILE A 534 -25.50 -11.32 7.01
N ARG A 535 -26.36 -10.77 7.87
CA ARG A 535 -26.82 -9.38 7.79
C ARG A 535 -25.67 -8.40 8.00
N ASP A 536 -24.85 -8.63 9.03
CA ASP A 536 -23.64 -7.83 9.29
C ASP A 536 -22.68 -7.84 8.08
N VAL A 537 -22.43 -9.01 7.48
CA VAL A 537 -21.61 -9.14 6.26
C VAL A 537 -22.22 -8.37 5.08
N ALA A 538 -23.54 -8.35 4.92
CA ALA A 538 -24.20 -7.60 3.85
C ALA A 538 -24.00 -6.08 4.04
N GLU A 539 -24.19 -5.58 5.26
CA GLU A 539 -24.20 -4.15 5.60
C GLU A 539 -22.79 -3.53 5.73
N ARG A 540 -21.84 -4.26 6.31
CA ARG A 540 -20.54 -3.71 6.73
C ARG A 540 -19.57 -3.48 5.58
N GLU A 541 -19.02 -2.27 5.45
CA GLU A 541 -18.20 -1.84 4.31
C GLU A 541 -16.96 -2.71 4.04
N ASP A 542 -16.27 -3.17 5.09
CA ASP A 542 -14.98 -3.88 5.02
C ASP A 542 -15.10 -5.39 4.79
N SER A 543 -16.31 -5.90 4.50
CA SER A 543 -16.53 -7.32 4.27
C SER A 543 -15.85 -7.77 2.98
N ASP A 544 -15.06 -8.84 3.07
CA ASP A 544 -14.31 -9.37 1.94
C ASP A 544 -15.06 -10.41 1.12
N GLU A 545 -14.47 -10.84 0.01
CA GLU A 545 -15.10 -11.73 -0.96
C GLU A 545 -15.48 -13.08 -0.35
N GLN A 546 -14.65 -13.65 0.53
CA GLN A 546 -14.96 -14.93 1.17
C GLN A 546 -16.07 -14.81 2.21
N GLU A 547 -16.11 -13.72 3.00
CA GLU A 547 -17.24 -13.44 3.91
C GLU A 547 -18.55 -13.38 3.11
N VAL A 548 -18.55 -12.63 2.01
CA VAL A 548 -19.73 -12.42 1.16
C VAL A 548 -20.16 -13.72 0.45
N LEU A 549 -19.21 -14.55 -0.02
CA LEU A 549 -19.50 -15.86 -0.62
C LEU A 549 -20.14 -16.82 0.39
N VAL A 550 -19.59 -16.90 1.61
CA VAL A 550 -20.13 -17.75 2.67
C VAL A 550 -21.52 -17.27 3.10
N ALA A 551 -21.73 -15.95 3.20
CA ALA A 551 -23.03 -15.37 3.50
C ALA A 551 -24.06 -15.68 2.40
N ALA A 552 -23.67 -15.57 1.12
CA ALA A 552 -24.55 -15.89 -0.02
C ALA A 552 -25.05 -17.34 0.01
N LEU A 553 -24.16 -18.28 0.34
CA LEU A 553 -24.48 -19.70 0.38
C LEU A 553 -25.50 -20.05 1.47
N ASN A 554 -25.39 -19.36 2.61
CA ASN A 554 -26.13 -19.70 3.82
C ASN A 554 -27.31 -18.77 4.11
N SER A 555 -27.51 -17.70 3.34
CA SER A 555 -28.67 -16.82 3.51
C SER A 555 -29.97 -17.55 3.17
N SER A 556 -30.99 -17.32 4.00
CA SER A 556 -32.36 -17.82 3.85
C SER A 556 -33.34 -16.75 3.37
N ASN A 557 -32.86 -15.54 3.05
CA ASN A 557 -33.68 -14.39 2.66
C ASN A 557 -33.26 -13.83 1.30
N LEU A 558 -34.23 -13.68 0.38
CA LEU A 558 -34.00 -13.16 -0.96
C LEU A 558 -33.50 -11.71 -0.96
N GLU A 559 -34.00 -10.84 -0.09
CA GLU A 559 -33.56 -9.44 0.01
C GLU A 559 -32.08 -9.35 0.42
N GLN A 560 -31.67 -10.18 1.38
CA GLN A 560 -30.26 -10.28 1.78
C GLN A 560 -29.38 -10.77 0.61
N ILE A 561 -29.85 -11.77 -0.14
CA ILE A 561 -29.14 -12.25 -1.33
C ILE A 561 -28.98 -11.14 -2.37
N LEU A 562 -30.00 -10.30 -2.59
CA LEU A 562 -29.91 -9.19 -3.54
C LEU A 562 -28.84 -8.17 -3.12
N GLU A 563 -28.77 -7.81 -1.84
CA GLU A 563 -27.73 -6.92 -1.32
C GLU A 563 -26.33 -7.56 -1.38
N ILE A 564 -26.20 -8.84 -1.04
CA ILE A 564 -24.95 -9.61 -1.17
C ILE A 564 -24.50 -9.65 -2.64
N VAL A 565 -25.40 -9.92 -3.58
CA VAL A 565 -25.09 -9.96 -5.02
C VAL A 565 -24.69 -8.57 -5.53
N LYS A 566 -25.35 -7.51 -5.07
CA LYS A 566 -24.97 -6.12 -5.38
C LYS A 566 -23.56 -5.82 -4.87
N LYS A 567 -23.22 -6.28 -3.67
CA LYS A 567 -21.89 -6.13 -3.09
C LYS A 567 -20.81 -6.87 -3.89
N LEU A 568 -21.05 -8.13 -4.26
CA LEU A 568 -20.15 -8.88 -5.15
C LEU A 568 -19.89 -8.15 -6.48
N LYS A 569 -20.94 -7.59 -7.08
CA LYS A 569 -20.82 -6.77 -8.31
C LYS A 569 -19.98 -5.51 -8.07
N MET A 570 -20.18 -4.82 -6.94
CA MET A 570 -19.40 -3.63 -6.58
C MET A 570 -17.92 -3.95 -6.36
N MET A 571 -17.61 -5.13 -5.81
CA MET A 571 -16.24 -5.59 -5.62
C MET A 571 -15.54 -5.97 -6.93
N ARG A 572 -16.25 -5.99 -8.07
CA ARG A 572 -15.75 -6.53 -9.35
C ARG A 572 -15.21 -7.95 -9.22
N ALA A 573 -15.70 -8.70 -8.24
CA ALA A 573 -15.46 -10.12 -8.16
C ALA A 573 -16.23 -10.78 -9.31
N ASP A 574 -15.58 -11.65 -10.07
CA ASP A 574 -16.30 -12.46 -11.04
C ASP A 574 -17.30 -13.31 -10.26
N LEU A 575 -18.60 -13.13 -10.51
CA LEU A 575 -19.60 -14.06 -9.96
C LEU A 575 -19.29 -15.44 -10.54
N LEU A 576 -18.65 -16.27 -9.71
CA LEU A 576 -18.19 -17.58 -10.06
C LEU A 576 -19.37 -18.37 -10.66
N SER A 577 -19.14 -19.03 -11.78
CA SER A 577 -20.19 -19.75 -12.53
C SER A 577 -20.94 -20.75 -11.64
N TRP A 578 -20.21 -21.40 -10.74
CA TRP A 578 -20.78 -22.33 -9.75
C TRP A 578 -21.69 -21.63 -8.73
N LEU A 579 -21.38 -20.41 -8.31
CA LEU A 579 -22.21 -19.65 -7.38
C LEU A 579 -23.52 -19.23 -8.06
N LYS A 580 -23.46 -18.77 -9.32
CA LYS A 580 -24.66 -18.46 -10.10
C LYS A 580 -25.55 -19.70 -10.24
N ALA A 581 -24.96 -20.84 -10.60
CA ALA A 581 -25.70 -22.10 -10.73
C ALA A 581 -26.38 -22.50 -9.40
N ARG A 582 -25.67 -22.39 -8.28
CA ARG A 582 -26.24 -22.67 -6.95
C ARG A 582 -27.32 -21.70 -6.51
N LEU A 583 -27.14 -20.40 -6.77
CA LEU A 583 -28.17 -19.41 -6.45
C LEU A 583 -29.42 -19.62 -7.29
N LEU A 584 -29.27 -19.96 -8.58
CA LEU A 584 -30.38 -20.34 -9.44
C LEU A 584 -31.09 -21.59 -8.92
N GLU A 585 -30.36 -22.64 -8.56
CA GLU A 585 -30.93 -23.86 -8.00
C GLU A 585 -31.70 -23.60 -6.69
N LYS A 586 -31.16 -22.76 -5.82
CA LYS A 586 -31.76 -22.47 -4.50
C LYS A 586 -32.99 -21.56 -4.59
N TRP A 587 -33.07 -20.70 -5.60
CA TRP A 587 -34.06 -19.62 -5.68
C TRP A 587 -34.91 -19.62 -6.97
N SER A 588 -34.78 -20.64 -7.83
CA SER A 588 -35.53 -20.76 -9.09
C SER A 588 -37.04 -20.68 -8.94
N ASP A 589 -37.57 -21.07 -7.78
CA ASP A 589 -39.02 -21.09 -7.52
C ASP A 589 -39.57 -19.74 -7.03
N ARG A 590 -38.71 -18.72 -6.90
CA ARG A 590 -39.07 -17.38 -6.35
C ARG A 590 -38.66 -16.21 -7.25
N THR A 591 -38.12 -16.49 -8.42
CA THR A 591 -37.85 -15.52 -9.51
C THR A 591 -38.79 -15.80 -10.67
#